data_AF-A0A6V7LGW0-F1
#
_entry.id   AF-A0A6V7LGW0-F1
#
_cell.length_a   1.000
_cell.length_b   1.000
_cell.length_c   1.000
_cell.angle_alpha   90.00
_cell.angle_beta   90.00
_cell.angle_gamma   90.00
#
_symmetry.space_group_name_H-M   'P 1'
#
loop_
_entity.id
_entity.type
_entity.pdbx_description
1 polymer ?
#
loop_
_entity_poly.entity_id
_entity_poly.type
_entity_poly.pdbx_seq_one_letter_code
_entity_poly.pdbx_strand_id
1 'polypeptide(L)' 'FVSCLLFDASGEYLLAAVDRQIKIFRNITGYRVAIESAKRKLQQRQTAATQERLKATIADATAFLQSMGEPITI' A
#
# COMPACT_ATOMS: atom_id res chain seq x y z
N PHE A 1 10.11 9.05 -21.25
CA PHE A 1 8.92 9.86 -20.92
C PHE A 1 7.85 8.98 -20.31
N VAL A 2 7.20 9.39 -19.20
CA VAL A 2 6.07 8.63 -18.60
C VAL A 2 4.77 9.22 -19.11
N SER A 3 3.99 8.43 -19.84
CA SER A 3 2.74 8.89 -20.46
C SER A 3 1.49 8.51 -19.66
N CYS A 4 1.56 7.43 -18.88
CA CYS A 4 0.44 6.94 -18.09
C CYS A 4 0.92 6.17 -16.86
N LEU A 5 0.21 6.33 -15.75
CA LEU A 5 0.35 5.56 -14.52
C LEU A 5 -1.03 5.02 -14.14
N LEU A 6 -1.11 3.72 -13.87
CA LEU A 6 -2.36 3.06 -13.48
C LEU A 6 -2.08 2.03 -12.40
N PHE A 7 -2.91 2.01 -11.36
CA PHE A 7 -2.94 0.88 -10.45
C PHE A 7 -3.86 -0.22 -11.00
N ASP A 8 -3.54 -1.47 -10.68
CA ASP A 8 -4.49 -2.56 -10.89
C ASP A 8 -5.66 -2.47 -9.91
N ALA A 9 -6.68 -3.31 -10.12
CA ALA A 9 -7.92 -3.25 -9.34
C ALA A 9 -7.71 -3.53 -7.84
N SER A 10 -6.71 -4.35 -7.49
CA SER A 10 -6.34 -4.64 -6.10
C SER A 10 -5.43 -3.57 -5.48
N GLY A 11 -4.79 -2.72 -6.29
CA GLY A 11 -3.80 -1.74 -5.85
C GLY A 11 -2.43 -2.34 -5.52
N GLU A 12 -2.22 -3.61 -5.84
CA GLU A 12 -0.99 -4.37 -5.60
C GLU A 12 0.13 -3.97 -6.56
N TYR A 13 -0.23 -3.57 -7.78
CA TYR A 13 0.71 -3.24 -8.85
C TYR A 13 0.48 -1.85 -9.42
N LEU A 14 1.59 -1.18 -9.74
CA LEU A 14 1.63 0.06 -10.49
C LEU A 14 2.14 -0.24 -11.90
N LEU A 15 1.29 0.01 -12.89
CA LEU A 15 1.64 -0.04 -14.30
C LEU A 15 2.08 1.35 -14.74
N ALA A 16 3.28 1.45 -15.32
CA ALA A 16 3.79 2.68 -15.90
C ALA A 16 4.06 2.50 -17.39
N ALA A 17 3.42 3.32 -18.21
CA ALA A 17 3.75 3.43 -19.62
C ALA A 17 4.93 4.40 -19.77
N VAL A 18 6.08 3.87 -20.15
CA VAL A 18 7.33 4.62 -20.33
C VAL A 18 7.85 4.40 -21.74
N ASP A 19 7.86 5.46 -22.53
CA ASP A 19 8.22 5.46 -23.96
C ASP A 19 7.43 4.41 -24.77
N ARG A 20 8.03 3.28 -25.13
CA ARG A 20 7.38 2.16 -25.86
C ARG A 20 7.24 0.89 -25.00
N GLN A 21 7.36 1.01 -23.69
CA GLN A 21 7.32 -0.11 -22.75
C GLN A 21 6.27 0.11 -21.67
N ILE A 22 5.64 -0.97 -21.22
CA ILE A 22 4.84 -0.99 -20.00
C ILE A 22 5.66 -1.70 -18.94
N LYS A 23 5.95 -0.99 -17.86
CA LYS A 23 6.65 -1.53 -16.68
C LYS A 23 5.63 -1.77 -15.58
N ILE A 24 5.74 -2.93 -14.92
CA ILE A 24 4.88 -3.31 -13.80
C ILE A 24 5.75 -3.30 -12.54
N PHE A 25 5.35 -2.49 -11.57
CA PHE A 25 6.01 -2.36 -10.28
C PHE A 25 5.11 -2.89 -9.18
N ARG A 26 5.68 -3.56 -8.18
CA ARG A 26 4.96 -3.89 -6.95
C ARG A 26 4.78 -2.60 -6.13
N ASN A 27 3.58 -2.35 -5.62
CA ASN A 27 3.23 -1.12 -4.90
C ASN A 27 3.76 -1.11 -3.44
N ILE A 28 4.99 -1.56 -3.21
CA ILE A 28 5.59 -1.74 -1.88
C ILE A 28 5.54 -0.42 -1.08
N THR A 29 5.94 0.69 -1.72
CA THR A 29 5.94 2.02 -1.09
C THR A 29 4.52 2.47 -0.71
N GLY A 30 3.52 2.18 -1.53
CA GLY A 30 2.12 2.50 -1.23
C GLY A 30 1.64 1.79 0.04
N TYR A 31 1.94 0.48 0.19
CA TYR A 31 1.59 -0.26 1.40
C TYR A 31 2.34 0.24 2.64
N ARG A 32 3.64 0.57 2.53
CA ARG A 32 4.41 1.14 3.66
C ARG A 32 3.81 2.46 4.15
N VAL A 33 3.48 3.36 3.23
CA VAL A 33 2.83 4.66 3.55
C VAL A 33 1.43 4.45 4.10
N ALA A 34 0.66 3.49 3.58
CA ALA A 34 -0.66 3.16 4.10
C ALA A 34 -0.60 2.69 5.56
N ILE A 35 0.38 1.83 5.90
CA ILE A 35 0.59 1.35 7.27
C ILE A 35 0.98 2.51 8.20
N GLU A 36 1.97 3.33 7.81
CA GLU A 36 2.37 4.54 8.55
C GLU A 36 1.17 5.47 8.81
N SER A 37 0.40 5.76 7.77
CA SER A 37 -0.77 6.64 7.85
C SER A 37 -1.85 6.06 8.77
N ALA A 38 -2.13 4.76 8.66
CA ALA A 38 -3.08 4.08 9.53
C ALA A 38 -2.61 4.07 10.99
N LYS A 39 -1.32 3.83 11.26
CA LYS A 39 -0.72 3.93 12.60
C LYS A 39 -0.86 5.33 13.18
N ARG A 40 -0.58 6.38 12.40
CA ARG A 40 -0.77 7.78 12.84
C ARG A 40 -2.22 8.09 13.14
N LYS A 41 -3.16 7.63 12.30
CA LYS A 41 -4.60 7.77 12.57
C LYS A 41 -4.97 7.08 13.88
N LEU A 42 -4.48 5.87 14.14
CA LEU A 42 -4.71 5.13 15.39
C LEU A 42 -4.27 5.88 16.65
N GLN A 43 -3.32 6.82 16.56
CA GLN A 43 -2.92 7.68 17.68
C GLN A 43 -3.92 8.81 17.96
N GLN A 44 -4.82 9.11 17.02
CA GLN A 44 -5.88 10.11 17.17
C GLN A 44 -7.13 9.47 17.78
N ARG A 45 -8.05 10.31 18.29
CA ARG A 45 -9.32 9.83 18.84
C ARG A 45 -10.26 9.40 17.72
N GLN A 46 -10.71 8.14 17.75
CA GLN A 46 -11.57 7.56 16.73
C GLN A 46 -12.65 6.68 17.36
N THR A 47 -13.65 6.28 16.59
CA THR A 47 -14.64 5.30 17.05
C THR A 47 -14.03 3.90 17.09
N ALA A 48 -14.59 3.01 17.91
CA ALA A 48 -14.13 1.61 18.01
C ALA A 48 -14.17 0.90 16.65
N ALA A 49 -15.24 1.11 15.87
CA ALA A 49 -15.38 0.53 14.53
C ALA A 49 -14.30 1.03 13.54
N THR A 50 -13.94 2.31 13.60
CA THR A 50 -12.86 2.85 12.77
C THR A 50 -11.50 2.34 13.21
N GLN A 51 -11.29 2.17 14.52
CA GLN A 51 -10.06 1.61 15.06
C GLN A 51 -9.85 0.16 14.59
N GLU A 52 -10.90 -0.66 14.60
CA GLU A 52 -10.86 -2.05 14.12
C GLU A 52 -10.53 -2.11 12.63
N ARG A 53 -11.19 -1.27 11.80
CA ARG A 53 -10.90 -1.17 10.37
C ARG A 53 -9.45 -0.79 10.10
N LEU A 54 -8.90 0.18 10.82
CA LEU A 54 -7.49 0.58 10.64
C LEU A 54 -6.52 -0.54 11.04
N LYS A 55 -6.82 -1.29 12.11
CA LYS A 55 -6.00 -2.45 12.50
C LYS A 55 -6.05 -3.54 11.44
N ALA A 56 -7.23 -3.83 10.88
CA ALA A 56 -7.38 -4.78 9.78
C ALA A 56 -6.57 -4.33 8.55
N THR A 57 -6.69 -3.06 8.14
CA THR A 57 -5.90 -2.50 7.03
C THR A 57 -4.38 -2.63 7.25
N ILE A 58 -3.90 -2.40 8.48
CA ILE A 58 -2.48 -2.59 8.80
C ILE A 58 -2.09 -4.05 8.70
N ALA A 59 -2.91 -4.97 9.21
CA ALA A 59 -2.65 -6.40 9.18
C ALA A 59 -2.57 -6.91 7.73
N ASP A 60 -3.56 -6.55 6.90
CA ASP A 60 -3.63 -6.97 5.49
C ASP A 60 -2.44 -6.42 4.69
N ALA A 61 -2.12 -5.13 4.85
CA ALA A 61 -0.97 -4.51 4.20
C ALA A 61 0.36 -5.13 4.65
N THR A 62 0.48 -5.50 5.93
CA THR A 62 1.68 -6.15 6.48
C THR A 62 1.82 -7.57 5.94
N ALA A 63 0.72 -8.34 5.89
CA ALA A 63 0.69 -9.68 5.33
C ALA A 63 1.06 -9.69 3.84
N PHE A 64 0.59 -8.68 3.09
CA PHE A 64 0.96 -8.51 1.69
C PHE A 64 2.47 -8.22 1.52
N LEU A 65 3.04 -7.31 2.32
CA LEU A 65 4.49 -7.06 2.27
C LEU A 65 5.31 -8.32 2.65
N GLN A 66 4.87 -9.06 3.68
CA GLN A 66 5.49 -10.32 4.08
C GLN A 66 5.46 -11.37 2.97
N SER A 67 4.33 -11.54 2.27
CA SER A 67 4.19 -12.52 1.20
C SER A 67 5.13 -12.22 0.02
N MET A 68 5.57 -10.96 -0.12
CA MET A 68 6.53 -10.53 -1.12
C MET A 68 7.99 -10.62 -0.66
N GLY A 69 8.26 -11.05 0.57
CA GLY A 69 9.61 -11.10 1.14
C GLY A 69 10.17 -9.72 1.51
N GLU A 70 9.32 -8.68 1.58
CA GLU A 70 9.74 -7.34 1.92
C GLU A 70 9.94 -7.18 3.43
N PRO A 71 11.01 -6.52 3.89
CA PRO A 71 11.24 -6.29 5.30
C PRO A 71 10.19 -5.32 5.84
N ILE A 72 9.49 -5.71 6.90
CA ILE A 72 8.47 -4.91 7.61
C ILE A 72 9.14 -3.84 8.51
N THR A 73 10.38 -3.48 8.25
CA THR A 73 11.02 -2.35 8.93
C THR A 73 10.32 -1.10 8.42
N ILE A 74 9.46 -0.52 9.25
CA ILE A 74 8.76 0.75 9.04
C ILE A 74 9.36 1.74 10.02
#